data_AF-A0A930AHL9-F1
#
_entry.id   AF-A0A930AHL9-F1
#
_cell.length_a   1.000
_cell.length_b   1.000
_cell.length_c   1.000
_cell.angle_alpha   90.00
_cell.angle_beta   90.00
_cell.angle_gamma   90.00
#
_symmetry.space_group_name_H-M   'P 1'
#
loop_
_entity.id
_entity.type
_entity.pdbx_description
1 polymer ?
#
loop_
_entity_poly.entity_id
_entity_poly.type
_entity_poly.pdbx_seq_one_letter_code
_entity_poly.pdbx_strand_id
1 'polypeptide(L)'
;DTDGNWVANEATATFGTQTIRVNYKATLNASGAYDQEISNEEVQHRNIEVTKKWVGGIASQVEVQLYKDGVAEGAPVILNAANNWTVTYTNLVVRDAGRTVDNLYEVREVGEAGNVITIDGAKYQVTYGLIDANGKMEITNKKEPEPTPSVETGDSSNLPLNASILVMSLLVAAYAAKKKLNLSK
;
A
#
# COMPACT_ATOMS: atom_id res chain seq x y z
N ASP A 1 -21.01 -5.69 -55.72
CA ASP A 1 -22.07 -5.56 -56.75
C ASP A 1 -23.30 -6.34 -56.27
N THR A 2 -24.35 -6.42 -57.09
CA THR A 2 -25.59 -7.17 -56.78
C THR A 2 -25.39 -8.69 -56.67
N ASP A 3 -24.21 -9.19 -57.00
CA ASP A 3 -23.82 -10.59 -56.87
C ASP A 3 -22.96 -10.84 -55.61
N GLY A 4 -22.83 -9.84 -54.73
CA GLY A 4 -22.15 -9.96 -53.45
C GLY A 4 -20.62 -9.87 -53.52
N ASN A 5 -20.05 -9.52 -54.68
CA ASN A 5 -18.60 -9.32 -54.80
C ASN A 5 -18.20 -7.93 -54.31
N TRP A 6 -17.04 -7.86 -53.66
CA TRP A 6 -16.42 -6.59 -53.29
C TRP A 6 -15.98 -5.85 -54.55
N VAL A 7 -16.70 -4.78 -54.88
CA VAL A 7 -16.24 -3.80 -55.88
C VAL A 7 -15.39 -2.76 -55.18
N ALA A 8 -14.20 -2.51 -55.69
CA ALA A 8 -13.35 -1.42 -55.20
C ALA A 8 -14.14 -0.11 -55.34
N ASN A 9 -14.47 0.48 -54.20
CA ASN A 9 -15.10 1.77 -54.10
C ASN A 9 -13.97 2.80 -53.95
N GLU A 10 -13.77 3.68 -54.93
CA GLU A 10 -12.80 4.78 -54.87
C GLU A 10 -13.22 5.92 -53.92
N ALA A 11 -14.28 5.74 -53.13
CA ALA A 11 -14.69 6.73 -52.14
C ALA A 11 -13.60 6.91 -51.07
N THR A 12 -12.95 8.05 -51.10
CA THR A 12 -12.16 8.56 -49.99
C THR A 12 -13.11 9.10 -48.93
N ALA A 13 -13.17 8.46 -47.76
CA ALA A 13 -13.85 8.99 -46.59
C ALA A 13 -12.84 9.71 -45.69
N THR A 14 -13.06 11.00 -45.45
CA THR A 14 -12.27 11.76 -44.47
C THR A 14 -12.88 11.55 -43.10
N PHE A 15 -12.26 10.72 -42.27
CA PHE A 15 -12.58 10.65 -40.85
C PHE A 15 -11.94 11.86 -40.17
N GLY A 16 -12.73 12.65 -39.45
CA GLY A 16 -12.24 13.86 -38.78
C GLY A 16 -11.16 13.57 -37.73
N THR A 17 -10.55 14.62 -37.18
CA THR A 17 -9.56 14.48 -36.12
C THR A 17 -10.23 14.09 -34.80
N GLN A 18 -9.85 12.94 -34.23
CA GLN A 18 -10.24 12.54 -32.88
C GLN A 18 -9.06 12.75 -31.93
N THR A 19 -9.26 13.57 -30.89
CA THR A 19 -8.30 13.68 -29.78
C THR A 19 -8.52 12.51 -28.83
N ILE A 20 -7.47 11.73 -28.57
CA ILE A 20 -7.43 10.65 -27.58
C ILE A 20 -6.44 11.02 -26.47
N ARG A 21 -6.77 10.67 -25.22
CA ARG A 21 -5.78 10.72 -24.13
C ARG A 21 -4.96 9.44 -24.19
N VAL A 22 -3.66 9.60 -24.26
CA VAL A 22 -2.69 8.49 -24.30
C VAL A 22 -1.73 8.64 -23.14
N ASN A 23 -1.11 7.54 -22.75
CA ASN A 23 0.02 7.57 -21.85
C ASN A 23 1.32 7.64 -22.64
N TYR A 24 2.28 8.40 -22.09
CA TYR A 24 3.57 8.65 -22.71
C TYR A 24 4.68 8.37 -21.72
N LYS A 25 5.64 7.53 -22.12
CA LYS A 25 6.88 7.29 -21.38
C LYS A 25 8.07 7.56 -22.29
N ALA A 26 9.04 8.34 -21.80
CA ALA A 26 10.31 8.59 -22.48
C ALA A 26 11.45 7.97 -21.66
N THR A 27 12.28 7.13 -22.28
CA THR A 27 13.44 6.51 -21.64
C THR A 27 14.70 6.87 -22.42
N LEU A 28 15.74 7.38 -21.74
CA LEU A 28 17.03 7.65 -22.38
C LEU A 28 17.73 6.32 -22.68
N ASN A 29 18.05 6.08 -23.94
CA ASN A 29 18.73 4.87 -24.38
C ASN A 29 20.25 5.04 -24.40
N ALA A 30 20.97 3.93 -24.63
CA ALA A 30 22.42 3.89 -24.59
C ALA A 30 23.11 4.77 -25.65
N SER A 31 22.39 5.21 -26.70
CA SER A 31 22.91 6.14 -27.71
C SER A 31 22.64 7.62 -27.39
N GLY A 32 22.02 7.91 -26.23
CA GLY A 32 21.66 9.27 -25.83
C GLY A 32 20.38 9.79 -26.50
N ALA A 33 19.64 8.95 -27.22
CA ALA A 33 18.32 9.26 -27.75
C ALA A 33 17.21 8.85 -26.77
N TYR A 34 15.99 9.34 -26.99
CA TYR A 34 14.84 8.95 -26.19
C TYR A 34 13.99 7.94 -26.95
N ASP A 35 13.81 6.76 -26.36
CA ASP A 35 12.79 5.81 -26.79
C ASP A 35 11.44 6.27 -26.22
N GLN A 36 10.45 6.40 -27.10
CA GLN A 36 9.11 6.88 -26.77
C GLN A 36 8.11 5.74 -26.90
N GLU A 37 7.34 5.51 -25.84
CA GLU A 37 6.23 4.57 -25.85
C GLU A 37 4.92 5.34 -25.69
N ILE A 38 4.02 5.17 -26.66
CA ILE A 38 2.69 5.77 -26.68
C ILE A 38 1.68 4.63 -26.60
N SER A 39 0.87 4.61 -25.54
CA SER A 39 -0.18 3.60 -25.38
C SER A 39 -1.55 4.25 -25.22
N ASN A 40 -2.56 3.60 -25.81
CA ASN A 40 -3.97 3.95 -25.65
C ASN A 40 -4.62 3.30 -24.41
N GLU A 41 -3.83 2.69 -23.54
CA GLU A 41 -4.33 2.16 -22.27
C GLU A 41 -4.59 3.33 -21.33
N GLU A 42 -5.83 3.49 -20.84
CA GLU A 42 -6.15 4.49 -19.82
C GLU A 42 -5.42 4.15 -18.51
N VAL A 43 -4.52 5.03 -18.06
CA VAL A 43 -3.83 4.85 -16.77
C VAL A 43 -4.76 5.33 -15.67
N GLN A 44 -5.28 4.36 -14.94
CA GLN A 44 -6.09 4.60 -13.77
C GLN A 44 -5.19 5.02 -12.61
N HIS A 45 -5.63 6.04 -11.90
CA HIS A 45 -4.99 6.53 -10.69
C HIS A 45 -5.92 6.36 -9.50
N ARG A 46 -5.33 6.19 -8.33
CA ARG A 46 -6.05 6.19 -7.05
C ARG A 46 -5.32 7.06 -6.04
N ASN A 47 -6.05 7.40 -4.98
CA ASN A 47 -5.48 8.05 -3.81
C ASN A 47 -5.54 7.06 -2.64
N ILE A 48 -4.58 7.18 -1.72
CA ILE A 48 -4.58 6.45 -0.45
C ILE A 48 -4.50 7.47 0.69
N GLU A 49 -5.56 7.56 1.48
CA GLU A 49 -5.62 8.33 2.72
C GLU A 49 -5.28 7.42 3.90
N VAL A 50 -4.30 7.85 4.68
CA VAL A 50 -3.83 7.14 5.86
C VAL A 50 -4.13 7.99 7.08
N THR A 51 -4.84 7.42 8.05
CA THR A 51 -5.04 8.03 9.36
C THR A 51 -4.28 7.25 10.43
N LYS A 52 -3.75 7.98 11.42
CA LYS A 52 -3.05 7.40 12.56
C LYS A 52 -3.91 7.49 13.81
N LYS A 53 -4.06 6.35 14.49
CA LYS A 53 -4.79 6.20 15.75
C LYS A 53 -3.85 5.76 16.87
N TRP A 54 -4.04 6.33 18.05
CA TRP A 54 -3.30 6.01 19.26
C TRP A 54 -4.23 5.42 20.32
N VAL A 55 -3.76 4.39 21.03
CA VAL A 55 -4.46 3.75 22.15
C VAL A 55 -3.54 3.70 23.37
N GLY A 56 -4.02 4.23 24.50
CA GLY A 56 -3.30 4.27 25.78
C GLY A 56 -2.42 5.51 25.95
N GLY A 57 -1.59 5.84 24.97
CA GLY A 57 -0.75 7.04 24.98
C GLY A 57 -0.39 7.51 23.58
N ILE A 58 -0.25 8.82 23.40
CA ILE A 58 0.06 9.46 22.12
C ILE A 58 1.52 9.94 22.12
N ALA A 59 2.25 9.66 21.03
CA ALA A 59 3.59 10.22 20.83
C ALA A 59 3.50 11.64 20.20
N SER A 60 4.63 12.34 20.15
CA SER A 60 4.70 13.68 19.52
C SER A 60 4.51 13.62 18.00
N GLN A 61 5.12 12.62 17.36
CA GLN A 61 5.04 12.37 15.93
C GLN A 61 5.36 10.90 15.62
N VAL A 62 5.09 10.48 14.38
CA VAL A 62 5.56 9.21 13.81
C VAL A 62 5.80 9.37 12.31
N GLU A 63 6.77 8.65 11.76
CA GLU A 63 7.04 8.66 10.32
C GLU A 63 6.42 7.44 9.64
N VAL A 64 5.80 7.65 8.49
CA VAL A 64 5.23 6.58 7.65
C VAL A 64 5.84 6.62 6.25
N GLN A 65 6.05 5.45 5.66
CA GLN A 65 6.58 5.27 4.31
C GLN A 65 5.57 4.50 3.46
N LEU A 66 5.26 5.03 2.27
CA LEU A 66 4.52 4.32 1.23
C LEU A 66 5.45 3.33 0.52
N TYR A 67 4.94 2.14 0.24
CA TYR A 67 5.59 1.14 -0.58
C TYR A 67 4.69 0.77 -1.75
N LYS A 68 5.30 0.59 -2.92
CA LYS A 68 4.70 0.05 -4.13
C LYS A 68 5.42 -1.25 -4.47
N ASP A 69 4.67 -2.36 -4.47
CA ASP A 69 5.19 -3.72 -4.67
C ASP A 69 6.41 -4.04 -3.79
N GLY A 70 6.39 -3.57 -2.54
CA GLY A 70 7.48 -3.75 -1.58
C GLY A 70 8.68 -2.80 -1.74
N VAL A 71 8.67 -1.89 -2.71
CA VAL A 71 9.69 -0.85 -2.90
C VAL A 71 9.21 0.47 -2.33
N ALA A 72 10.05 1.17 -1.58
CA ALA A 72 9.71 2.48 -1.02
C ALA A 72 9.43 3.50 -2.14
N GLU A 73 8.28 4.16 -2.07
CA GLU A 73 7.81 5.15 -3.03
C GLU A 73 7.84 6.54 -2.39
N GLY A 74 8.70 7.44 -2.91
CA GLY A 74 8.86 8.79 -2.35
C GLY A 74 9.53 8.82 -0.98
N ALA A 75 9.52 10.00 -0.36
CA ALA A 75 10.09 10.22 0.98
C ALA A 75 9.08 9.85 2.09
N PRO A 76 9.56 9.44 3.28
CA PRO A 76 8.71 9.28 4.45
C PRO A 76 7.95 10.57 4.80
N VAL A 77 6.75 10.41 5.35
CA VAL A 77 5.91 11.52 5.80
C VAL A 77 5.75 11.47 7.31
N ILE A 78 5.96 12.61 7.97
CA ILE A 78 5.73 12.78 9.40
C ILE A 78 4.23 13.01 9.65
N LEU A 79 3.64 12.18 10.51
CA LEU A 79 2.30 12.36 11.07
C LEU A 79 2.41 12.91 12.49
N ASN A 80 1.62 13.95 12.78
CA ASN A 80 1.59 14.61 14.09
C ASN A 80 0.25 15.32 14.32
N ALA A 81 0.11 16.02 15.44
CA ALA A 81 -1.13 16.75 15.75
C ALA A 81 -1.44 17.87 14.73
N ALA A 82 -0.43 18.50 14.12
CA ALA A 82 -0.63 19.62 13.21
C ALA A 82 -1.27 19.20 11.88
N ASN A 83 -1.04 17.96 11.43
CA ASN A 83 -1.69 17.40 10.24
C ASN A 83 -2.84 16.44 10.58
N ASN A 84 -3.39 16.55 11.79
CA ASN A 84 -4.46 15.68 12.29
C ASN A 84 -4.12 14.19 12.10
N TRP A 85 -2.85 13.83 12.26
CA TRP A 85 -2.38 12.45 12.15
C TRP A 85 -2.76 11.79 10.81
N THR A 86 -2.80 12.58 9.72
CA THR A 86 -3.32 12.14 8.41
C THR A 86 -2.36 12.51 7.29
N VAL A 87 -2.23 11.63 6.29
CA VAL A 87 -1.58 11.90 5.00
C VAL A 87 -2.40 11.30 3.86
N THR A 88 -2.44 11.99 2.73
CA THR A 88 -3.02 11.45 1.50
C THR A 88 -1.96 11.35 0.41
N TYR A 89 -1.68 10.12 -0.03
CA TYR A 89 -0.86 9.85 -1.20
C TYR A 89 -1.75 9.93 -2.45
N THR A 90 -1.45 10.86 -3.34
CA THR A 90 -2.27 11.15 -4.52
C THR A 90 -1.63 10.66 -5.80
N ASN A 91 -2.43 10.45 -6.85
CA ASN A 91 -1.97 10.10 -8.19
C ASN A 91 -1.13 8.81 -8.21
N LEU A 92 -1.53 7.82 -7.42
CA LEU A 92 -0.90 6.52 -7.41
C LEU A 92 -1.43 5.70 -8.58
N VAL A 93 -0.53 5.27 -9.46
CA VAL A 93 -0.87 4.43 -10.61
C VAL A 93 -1.45 3.10 -10.11
N VAL A 94 -2.68 2.79 -10.50
CA VAL A 94 -3.37 1.55 -10.09
C VAL A 94 -2.65 0.34 -10.67
N ARG A 95 -2.19 0.43 -11.92
CA ARG A 95 -1.50 -0.66 -12.63
C ARG A 95 -0.46 -0.07 -13.56
N ASP A 96 0.78 -0.55 -13.46
CA ASP A 96 1.82 -0.10 -14.39
C ASP A 96 1.55 -0.62 -15.81
N ALA A 97 2.01 0.15 -16.80
CA ALA A 97 1.89 -0.19 -18.21
C ALA A 97 2.43 -1.60 -18.49
N GLY A 98 1.69 -2.38 -19.27
CA GLY A 98 2.06 -3.75 -19.63
C GLY A 98 1.86 -4.81 -18.53
N ARG A 99 1.39 -4.43 -17.33
CA ARG A 99 0.98 -5.40 -16.30
C ARG A 99 -0.48 -5.80 -16.46
N THR A 100 -0.80 -7.01 -16.03
CA THR A 100 -2.19 -7.50 -15.90
C THR A 100 -2.69 -7.46 -14.45
N VAL A 101 -1.81 -7.19 -13.50
CA VAL A 101 -2.09 -7.16 -12.05
C VAL A 101 -1.79 -5.77 -11.52
N ASP A 102 -2.73 -5.24 -10.73
CA ASP A 102 -2.62 -3.95 -10.05
C ASP A 102 -1.41 -3.90 -9.12
N ASN A 103 -0.88 -2.69 -8.93
CA ASN A 103 0.20 -2.40 -8.01
C ASN A 103 -0.28 -2.61 -6.56
N LEU A 104 0.51 -3.34 -5.77
CA LEU A 104 0.25 -3.50 -4.35
C LEU A 104 0.81 -2.30 -3.59
N TYR A 105 -0.06 -1.54 -2.94
CA TYR A 105 0.35 -0.45 -2.06
C TYR A 105 0.24 -0.85 -0.61
N GLU A 106 1.28 -0.53 0.16
CA GLU A 106 1.36 -0.74 1.60
C GLU A 106 1.93 0.53 2.25
N VAL A 107 1.52 0.84 3.47
CA VAL A 107 2.10 1.94 4.25
C VAL A 107 2.59 1.37 5.56
N ARG A 108 3.84 1.65 5.93
CA ARG A 108 4.48 1.17 7.16
C ARG A 108 5.11 2.30 7.96
N GLU A 109 5.15 2.18 9.28
CA GLU A 109 5.89 3.09 10.14
C GLU A 109 7.40 2.87 9.97
N VAL A 110 8.15 3.96 9.89
CA VAL A 110 9.61 3.91 9.78
C VAL A 110 10.21 3.54 11.13
N GLY A 111 11.15 2.59 11.14
CA GLY A 111 11.81 2.13 12.36
C GLY A 111 11.04 1.04 13.13
N GLU A 112 9.91 0.58 12.61
CA GLU A 112 9.20 -0.58 13.15
C GLU A 112 9.92 -1.90 12.81
N ALA A 113 9.92 -2.83 13.76
CA ALA A 113 10.33 -4.21 13.54
C ALA A 113 9.30 -5.18 14.14
N GLY A 114 8.73 -6.05 13.30
CA GLY A 114 7.85 -7.13 13.74
C GLY A 114 6.55 -6.65 14.39
N ASN A 115 5.93 -5.58 13.87
CA ASN A 115 4.74 -4.92 14.41
C ASN A 115 4.95 -4.29 15.79
N VAL A 116 6.20 -3.97 16.14
CA VAL A 116 6.55 -3.23 17.34
C VAL A 116 7.43 -2.06 16.97
N ILE A 117 7.10 -0.89 17.52
CA ILE A 117 7.91 0.33 17.38
C ILE A 117 8.17 0.94 18.76
N THR A 118 9.35 1.52 18.93
CA THR A 118 9.69 2.27 20.16
C THR A 118 9.79 3.74 19.80
N ILE A 119 8.97 4.57 20.44
CA ILE A 119 8.92 6.03 20.22
C ILE A 119 9.07 6.69 21.58
N ASP A 120 10.06 7.56 21.71
CA ASP A 120 10.37 8.29 22.96
C ASP A 120 10.49 7.35 24.20
N GLY A 121 11.05 6.16 24.00
CA GLY A 121 11.23 5.13 25.05
C GLY A 121 9.99 4.28 25.37
N ALA A 122 8.82 4.61 24.83
CA ALA A 122 7.61 3.81 24.94
C ALA A 122 7.48 2.82 23.79
N LYS A 123 7.11 1.56 24.11
CA LYS A 123 6.82 0.53 23.11
C LYS A 123 5.37 0.57 22.69
N TYR A 124 5.14 0.38 21.39
CA TYR A 124 3.82 0.32 20.80
C TYR A 124 3.72 -0.91 19.91
N GLN A 125 2.61 -1.62 20.05
CA GLN A 125 2.18 -2.59 19.06
C GLN A 125 1.50 -1.85 17.91
N VAL A 126 1.99 -2.08 16.69
CA VAL A 126 1.51 -1.46 15.45
C VAL A 126 0.56 -2.41 14.74
N THR A 127 -0.60 -1.91 14.33
CA THR A 127 -1.56 -2.65 13.53
C THR A 127 -1.95 -1.85 12.29
N TYR A 128 -1.96 -2.52 11.14
CA TYR A 128 -2.31 -1.94 9.85
C TYR A 128 -3.71 -2.38 9.43
N GLY A 129 -4.60 -1.42 9.17
CA GLY A 129 -5.86 -1.66 8.48
C GLY A 129 -5.63 -1.98 7.00
N LEU A 130 -6.60 -2.65 6.37
CA LEU A 130 -6.62 -2.79 4.91
C LEU A 130 -6.99 -1.45 4.28
N ILE A 131 -6.46 -1.18 3.09
CA ILE A 131 -6.95 -0.09 2.24
C ILE A 131 -8.34 -0.47 1.73
N ASP A 132 -9.34 0.33 2.09
CA ASP A 132 -10.72 0.09 1.69
C ASP A 132 -11.00 0.48 0.21
N ALA A 133 -12.24 0.26 -0.23
CA ALA A 133 -12.68 0.60 -1.59
C ALA A 133 -12.60 2.11 -1.90
N ASN A 134 -12.59 2.96 -0.89
CA ASN A 134 -12.46 4.41 -1.01
C ASN A 134 -11.00 4.88 -0.92
N GLY A 135 -10.05 3.95 -0.79
CA GLY A 135 -8.63 4.28 -0.63
C GLY A 135 -8.28 4.75 0.78
N LYS A 136 -9.03 4.40 1.81
CA LYS A 136 -8.72 4.78 3.19
C LYS A 136 -8.13 3.62 3.98
N MET A 137 -7.15 3.91 4.84
CA MET A 137 -6.63 2.96 5.82
C MET A 137 -6.32 3.64 7.16
N GLU A 138 -6.34 2.86 8.24
CA GLU A 138 -5.96 3.31 9.59
C GLU A 138 -4.74 2.53 10.07
N ILE A 139 -3.75 3.23 10.64
CA ILE A 139 -2.62 2.63 11.37
C ILE A 139 -2.86 2.88 12.86
N THR A 140 -2.89 1.82 13.67
CA THR A 140 -3.09 1.93 15.12
C THR A 140 -1.80 1.62 15.88
N ASN A 141 -1.38 2.52 16.77
CA ASN A 141 -0.37 2.23 17.80
C ASN A 141 -1.04 2.07 19.15
N LYS A 142 -0.89 0.89 19.75
CA LYS A 142 -1.33 0.60 21.11
C LYS A 142 -0.13 0.54 22.03
N LYS A 143 -0.07 1.45 23.01
CA LYS A 143 1.02 1.50 23.98
C LYS A 143 1.02 0.20 24.81
N GLU A 144 2.18 -0.44 24.91
CA GLU A 144 2.37 -1.57 25.83
C GLU A 144 2.32 -1.06 27.29
N PRO A 145 1.75 -1.84 28.23
CA PRO A 145 1.83 -1.50 29.64
C PRO A 145 3.30 -1.54 30.10
N GLU A 146 3.66 -0.63 31.00
CA GLU A 146 4.98 -0.65 31.63
C GLU A 146 5.21 -2.03 32.29
N PRO A 147 6.43 -2.60 32.21
CA PRO A 147 6.72 -3.87 32.85
C PRO A 147 6.45 -3.75 34.35
N THR A 148 5.54 -4.59 34.86
CA THR A 148 5.33 -4.69 36.30
C THR A 148 6.65 -5.14 36.94
N PRO A 149 7.17 -4.43 37.97
CA PRO A 149 8.39 -4.86 38.64
C PRO A 149 8.21 -6.28 39.16
N SER A 150 9.15 -7.17 38.86
CA SER A 150 9.15 -8.54 39.38
C SER A 150 9.20 -8.50 40.90
N VAL A 151 8.14 -8.96 41.55
CA VAL A 151 8.16 -9.24 42.98
C VAL A 151 8.77 -10.63 43.14
N GLU A 152 9.92 -10.75 43.81
CA GLU A 152 10.42 -12.06 44.20
C GLU A 152 9.49 -12.65 45.28
N THR A 153 8.57 -13.51 44.88
CA THR A 153 7.93 -14.45 45.81
C THR A 153 8.74 -15.73 45.81
N GLY A 154 9.33 -16.08 46.95
CA GLY A 154 10.21 -17.24 47.13
C GLY A 154 9.48 -18.58 47.05
N ASP A 155 8.85 -18.88 45.92
CA ASP A 155 8.25 -20.17 45.64
C ASP A 155 8.77 -20.73 44.30
N SER A 156 9.37 -21.92 44.35
CA SER A 156 10.19 -22.52 43.29
C SER A 156 9.35 -23.19 42.20
N SER A 157 8.43 -22.44 41.59
CA SER A 157 7.61 -22.89 40.46
C SER A 157 7.87 -21.99 39.25
N ASN A 158 8.95 -22.29 38.53
CA ASN A 158 9.34 -21.60 37.29
C ASN A 158 8.37 -21.91 36.14
N LEU A 159 7.31 -21.13 36.02
CA LEU A 159 6.60 -20.91 34.75
C LEU A 159 5.98 -19.49 34.80
N PRO A 160 6.58 -18.46 34.17
CA PRO A 160 5.91 -17.17 34.03
C PRO A 160 4.73 -17.33 33.06
N LEU A 161 3.51 -17.21 33.58
CA LEU A 161 2.22 -17.34 32.90
C LEU A 161 1.93 -16.17 31.91
N ASN A 162 2.93 -15.37 31.56
CA ASN A 162 2.74 -14.03 30.99
C ASN A 162 3.12 -13.93 29.51
N ALA A 163 3.77 -14.95 28.95
CA ALA A 163 4.31 -14.88 27.58
C ALA A 163 3.38 -15.49 26.51
N SER A 164 2.44 -16.36 26.89
CA SER A 164 1.75 -17.22 25.91
C SER A 164 0.39 -16.69 25.42
N ILE A 165 -0.23 -15.73 26.11
CA ILE A 165 -1.64 -15.34 25.81
C ILE A 165 -1.74 -14.32 24.65
N LEU A 166 -0.67 -13.59 24.29
CA LEU A 166 -0.72 -12.55 23.24
C LEU A 166 -0.27 -13.01 21.84
N VAL A 167 0.37 -14.17 21.70
CA VAL A 167 0.97 -14.61 20.42
C VAL A 167 -0.06 -15.20 19.44
N MET A 168 -1.29 -15.50 19.89
CA MET A 168 -2.25 -16.28 19.07
C MET A 168 -3.34 -15.47 18.34
N SER A 169 -3.36 -14.13 18.42
CA SER A 169 -4.54 -13.35 18.00
C SER A 169 -4.50 -12.67 16.61
N LEU A 170 -3.42 -12.73 15.81
CA LEU A 170 -3.40 -12.07 14.49
C LEU A 170 -2.71 -12.87 13.36
N LEU A 171 -3.11 -14.12 13.14
CA LEU A 171 -2.63 -14.94 12.01
C LEU A 171 -3.72 -15.42 11.02
N VAL A 172 -4.90 -14.77 10.94
CA VAL A 172 -6.04 -15.36 10.20
C VAL A 172 -6.38 -14.70 8.85
N ALA A 173 -5.95 -13.47 8.51
CA ALA A 173 -6.43 -12.84 7.26
C ALA A 173 -5.57 -13.13 6.00
N ALA A 174 -4.24 -13.22 6.12
CA ALA A 174 -3.37 -13.37 4.95
C ALA A 174 -3.39 -14.77 4.32
N TYR A 175 -3.83 -15.80 5.05
CA TYR A 175 -3.92 -17.16 4.53
C TYR A 175 -5.14 -17.39 3.62
N ALA A 176 -6.24 -16.66 3.86
CA ALA A 176 -7.49 -16.86 3.11
C ALA A 176 -7.41 -16.36 1.65
N ALA A 177 -6.60 -15.31 1.38
CA ALA A 177 -6.42 -14.78 0.03
C ALA A 177 -5.53 -15.67 -0.86
N LYS A 178 -4.47 -16.28 -0.29
CA LYS A 178 -3.59 -17.19 -1.05
C LYS A 178 -4.27 -18.52 -1.42
N LYS A 179 -5.24 -19.00 -0.63
CA LYS A 179 -5.95 -20.28 -0.91
C LYS A 179 -7.04 -20.15 -1.98
N LYS A 180 -7.73 -19.00 -2.11
CA LYS A 180 -8.76 -18.83 -3.16
C LYS A 180 -8.21 -18.72 -4.58
N LEU A 181 -6.93 -18.38 -4.76
CA LEU A 181 -6.30 -18.32 -6.08
C LEU A 181 -5.80 -19.69 -6.57
N ASN A 182 -5.50 -20.63 -5.67
CA ASN A 182 -4.99 -21.96 -5.99
C ASN A 182 -6.07 -23.06 -6.13
N LEU A 183 -7.35 -22.74 -5.96
CA LEU A 183 -8.48 -23.69 -6.16
C LEU A 183 -9.31 -23.43 -7.43
N SER A 184 -8.82 -22.60 -8.34
CA SER A 184 -9.45 -22.30 -9.64
C SER A 184 -8.57 -22.73 -10.83
N LYS A 185 -7.78 -23.78 -10.68
CA LYS A 185 -7.15 -24.50 -11.80
C LYS A 185 -7.49 -25.98 -11.71
#